data_AF-A0A7W8FJA7-F1
#
_entry.id   AF-A0A7W8FJA7-F1
#
_cell.length_a   1.000
_cell.length_b   1.000
_cell.length_c   1.000
_cell.angle_alpha   90.00
_cell.angle_beta   90.00
_cell.angle_gamma   90.00
#
_symmetry.space_group_name_H-M   'P 1'
#
loop_
_entity.id
_entity.type
_entity.pdbx_description
1 polymer ?
#
loop_
_entity_poly.entity_id
_entity_poly.type
_entity_poly.pdbx_seq_one_letter_code
_entity_poly.pdbx_strand_id
1 'polypeptide(L)'
;MTRPTIAQALAWRPEALRELAAGWDAAADTVRAKASTASSPPDWRGRTADAASVRMRSLVEEADAVAGTLGTAAAAARAGCDRIAAARAELLARVADANDLGFVVADDGSVAPVADHAAVGVAALAEEIGAALDRLGEADADAARDIDAGASMEADVVADWPTMDGDRIADQIAAMTASQRTRLIEEAPSIVGNTNGVPWDMRFAANRMNIAQAVRDETGTGPDALRRIGFYLDLLREVDDPAGSGQRVDRQILAFDPARSTLVELNGDLETARSVAVLVPGMNTTVEGSAANTDTARRFVAATHGEVAAITYLGGPFPHGGNVVAALAEAADPHFALEMAPRLAEFSVDVDRTVDATGRQVAVTYVGHSYGGSILGTAEALGMTADRTLYVAAAGAGVGVDGPGDWHNRNPNVLRFSMTAPGDVIELVQGLPGGPHGADPDEMPGVIRLATGHYDDGRPMAGPRAHTDVIDRPDSDSWRTILAVITGDREHIQVAG
;
A
#
# COMPACT_ATOMS: atom_id res chain seq x y z
N MET A 1 14.75 -25.50 26.65
CA MET A 1 13.40 -25.81 27.16
C MET A 1 13.41 -27.24 27.68
N THR A 2 12.64 -27.52 28.73
CA THR A 2 12.54 -28.86 29.34
C THR A 2 11.43 -29.65 28.66
N ARG A 3 11.78 -30.83 28.12
CA ARG A 3 10.82 -31.81 27.58
C ARG A 3 9.74 -32.12 28.64
N PRO A 4 8.43 -32.08 28.30
CA PRO A 4 7.37 -32.44 29.24
C PRO A 4 7.42 -33.92 29.60
N THR A 5 6.89 -34.30 30.77
CA THR A 5 6.70 -35.70 31.16
C THR A 5 5.31 -36.22 30.78
N ILE A 6 5.12 -37.54 30.79
CA ILE A 6 3.82 -38.16 30.47
C ILE A 6 2.74 -37.75 31.49
N ALA A 7 3.09 -37.64 32.77
CA ALA A 7 2.21 -37.16 33.82
C ALA A 7 1.81 -35.69 33.61
N GLN A 8 2.73 -34.85 33.15
CA GLN A 8 2.41 -33.47 32.74
C GLN A 8 1.44 -33.47 31.56
N ALA A 9 1.73 -34.25 30.51
CA ALA A 9 0.85 -34.36 29.35
C ALA A 9 -0.56 -34.82 29.74
N LEU A 10 -0.70 -35.80 30.64
CA LEU A 10 -2.01 -36.25 31.15
C LEU A 10 -2.77 -35.15 31.89
N ALA A 11 -2.07 -34.33 32.68
CA ALA A 11 -2.65 -33.25 33.46
C ALA A 11 -3.01 -31.99 32.65
N TRP A 12 -2.37 -31.79 31.48
CA TRP A 12 -2.65 -30.64 30.62
C TRP A 12 -4.10 -30.60 30.13
N ARG A 13 -4.68 -29.40 30.16
CA ARG A 13 -6.04 -29.10 29.70
C ARG A 13 -6.00 -28.04 28.60
N PRO A 14 -5.76 -28.44 27.33
CA PRO A 14 -5.68 -27.50 26.21
C PRO A 14 -6.94 -26.62 26.09
N GLU A 15 -8.12 -27.13 26.47
CA GLU A 15 -9.40 -26.41 26.41
C GLU A 15 -9.41 -25.12 27.23
N ALA A 16 -8.57 -24.99 28.25
CA ALA A 16 -8.43 -23.76 29.03
C ALA A 16 -7.98 -22.57 28.15
N LEU A 17 -7.22 -22.83 27.07
CA LEU A 17 -6.84 -21.79 26.10
C LEU A 17 -8.04 -21.31 25.28
N ARG A 18 -9.02 -22.18 24.98
CA ARG A 18 -10.27 -21.74 24.32
C ARG A 18 -11.16 -20.92 25.25
N GLU A 19 -11.22 -21.28 26.54
CA GLU A 19 -11.92 -20.48 27.55
C GLU A 19 -11.31 -19.08 27.67
N LEU A 20 -9.96 -18.99 27.67
CA LEU A 20 -9.24 -17.72 27.66
C LEU A 20 -9.52 -16.90 26.40
N ALA A 21 -9.47 -17.52 25.22
CA ALA A 21 -9.76 -16.88 23.94
C ALA A 21 -11.18 -16.28 23.90
N ALA A 22 -12.18 -17.03 24.38
CA ALA A 22 -13.55 -16.52 24.45
C ALA A 22 -13.69 -15.31 25.39
N GLY A 23 -12.92 -15.28 26.49
CA GLY A 23 -12.85 -14.12 27.38
C GLY A 23 -12.25 -12.88 26.70
N TRP A 24 -11.21 -13.06 25.90
CA TRP A 24 -10.60 -11.97 25.13
C TRP A 24 -11.50 -11.45 24.01
N ASP A 25 -12.20 -12.32 23.27
CA ASP A 25 -13.18 -11.90 22.27
C ASP A 25 -14.30 -11.06 22.92
N ALA A 26 -14.84 -11.52 24.05
CA ALA A 26 -15.89 -10.78 24.77
C ALA A 26 -15.40 -9.41 25.28
N ALA A 27 -14.13 -9.32 25.70
CA ALA A 27 -13.51 -8.06 26.08
C ALA A 27 -13.34 -7.13 24.87
N ALA A 28 -12.90 -7.66 23.72
CA ALA A 28 -12.77 -6.90 22.46
C ALA A 28 -14.12 -6.33 22.01
N ASP A 29 -15.18 -7.14 22.02
CA ASP A 29 -16.55 -6.71 21.69
C ASP A 29 -17.03 -5.60 22.63
N THR A 30 -16.73 -5.73 23.93
CA THR A 30 -17.09 -4.71 24.93
C THR A 30 -16.38 -3.38 24.68
N VAL A 31 -15.10 -3.41 24.31
CA VAL A 31 -14.31 -2.21 23.98
C VAL A 31 -14.89 -1.52 22.75
N ARG A 32 -15.14 -2.27 21.67
CA ARG A 32 -15.73 -1.73 20.42
C ARG A 32 -17.12 -1.14 20.65
N ALA A 33 -17.99 -1.85 21.37
CA ALA A 33 -19.34 -1.38 21.66
C ALA A 33 -19.35 -0.07 22.47
N LYS A 34 -18.39 0.12 23.39
CA LYS A 34 -18.25 1.37 24.12
C LYS A 34 -17.73 2.49 23.22
N ALA A 35 -16.73 2.22 22.39
CA ALA A 35 -16.18 3.19 21.46
C ALA A 35 -17.23 3.69 20.46
N SER A 36 -18.08 2.80 19.92
CA SER A 36 -19.12 3.15 18.94
C SER A 36 -20.25 4.03 19.49
N THR A 37 -20.42 4.10 20.81
CA THR A 37 -21.40 5.01 21.43
C THR A 37 -20.90 6.44 21.54
N ALA A 38 -19.61 6.67 21.30
CA ALA A 38 -18.98 7.96 21.45
C ALA A 38 -19.29 8.83 20.21
N SER A 39 -20.20 9.79 20.38
CA SER A 39 -20.64 10.69 19.31
C SER A 39 -20.74 12.13 19.81
N SER A 40 -20.47 13.08 18.92
CA SER A 40 -20.70 14.51 19.19
C SER A 40 -22.18 14.85 18.93
N PRO A 41 -22.82 15.72 19.74
CA PRO A 41 -24.16 16.20 19.45
C PRO A 41 -24.22 16.86 18.07
N PRO A 42 -25.24 16.58 17.24
CA PRO A 42 -25.31 17.05 15.85
C PRO A 42 -25.34 18.59 15.70
N ASP A 43 -25.72 19.30 16.76
CA ASP A 43 -25.81 20.76 16.77
C ASP A 43 -24.53 21.45 17.30
N TRP A 44 -23.51 20.69 17.71
CA TRP A 44 -22.27 21.24 18.25
C TRP A 44 -21.28 21.58 17.13
N ARG A 45 -20.92 22.87 16.99
CA ARG A 45 -20.06 23.38 15.90
C ARG A 45 -18.97 24.33 16.40
N GLY A 46 -17.93 24.51 15.59
CA GLY A 46 -16.81 25.43 15.80
C GLY A 46 -15.54 24.71 16.25
N ARG A 47 -14.42 25.44 16.34
CA ARG A 47 -13.07 24.87 16.54
C ARG A 47 -12.94 23.88 17.70
N THR A 48 -13.66 24.10 18.81
CA THR A 48 -13.67 23.18 19.96
C THR A 48 -14.41 21.88 19.65
N ALA A 49 -15.51 21.95 18.89
CA ALA A 49 -16.24 20.78 18.42
C ALA A 49 -15.37 19.98 17.44
N ASP A 50 -14.69 20.66 16.49
CA ASP A 50 -13.79 20.01 15.53
C ASP A 50 -12.63 19.29 16.23
N ALA A 51 -11.98 19.94 17.21
CA ALA A 51 -10.92 19.34 18.02
C ALA A 51 -11.43 18.14 18.84
N ALA A 52 -12.64 18.21 19.40
CA ALA A 52 -13.25 17.11 20.12
C ALA A 52 -13.59 15.93 19.19
N SER A 53 -14.07 16.18 17.97
CA SER A 53 -14.34 15.14 16.97
C SER A 53 -13.06 14.47 16.48
N VAL A 54 -11.96 15.21 16.31
CA VAL A 54 -10.63 14.64 16.04
C VAL A 54 -10.17 13.75 17.19
N ARG A 55 -10.25 14.22 18.44
CA ARG A 55 -9.87 13.40 19.60
C ARG A 55 -10.75 12.17 19.75
N MET A 56 -12.05 12.28 19.46
CA MET A 56 -12.98 11.16 19.51
C MET A 56 -12.61 10.07 18.51
N ARG A 57 -12.31 10.44 17.26
CA ARG A 57 -11.83 9.48 16.24
C ARG A 57 -10.56 8.76 16.70
N SER A 58 -9.59 9.51 17.23
CA SER A 58 -8.37 8.93 17.81
C SER A 58 -8.66 7.96 18.96
N LEU A 59 -9.63 8.24 19.83
CA LEU A 59 -10.02 7.31 20.90
C LEU A 59 -10.71 6.05 20.37
N VAL A 60 -11.50 6.17 19.30
CA VAL A 60 -12.12 5.01 18.63
C VAL A 60 -11.05 4.15 17.97
N GLU A 61 -10.07 4.76 17.28
CA GLU A 61 -8.92 4.08 16.69
C GLU A 61 -8.08 3.36 17.76
N GLU A 62 -7.78 4.02 18.89
CA GLU A 62 -7.10 3.42 20.05
C GLU A 62 -7.89 2.21 20.59
N ALA A 63 -9.21 2.32 20.69
CA ALA A 63 -10.08 1.25 21.18
C ALA A 63 -10.14 0.06 20.20
N ASP A 64 -10.20 0.32 18.89
CA ASP A 64 -10.17 -0.71 17.85
C ASP A 64 -8.82 -1.44 17.82
N ALA A 65 -7.71 -0.74 18.05
CA ALA A 65 -6.38 -1.34 18.17
C ALA A 65 -6.27 -2.30 19.37
N VAL A 66 -6.80 -1.89 20.53
CA VAL A 66 -6.87 -2.75 21.73
C VAL A 66 -7.75 -3.98 21.48
N ALA A 67 -8.92 -3.78 20.86
CA ALA A 67 -9.81 -4.88 20.50
C ALA A 67 -9.18 -5.83 19.47
N GLY A 68 -8.40 -5.31 18.52
CA GLY A 68 -7.62 -6.10 17.56
C GLY A 68 -6.58 -6.98 18.25
N THR A 69 -5.79 -6.42 19.18
CA THR A 69 -4.80 -7.16 19.97
C THR A 69 -5.42 -8.32 20.74
N LEU A 70 -6.56 -8.07 21.40
CA LEU A 70 -7.32 -9.12 22.11
C LEU A 70 -7.81 -10.22 21.16
N GLY A 71 -8.27 -9.85 19.96
CA GLY A 71 -8.68 -10.81 18.93
C GLY A 71 -7.52 -11.67 18.41
N THR A 72 -6.33 -11.09 18.20
CA THR A 72 -5.12 -11.82 17.79
C THR A 72 -4.67 -12.79 18.87
N ALA A 73 -4.61 -12.35 20.13
CA ALA A 73 -4.30 -13.24 21.26
C ALA A 73 -5.32 -14.39 21.36
N ALA A 74 -6.62 -14.12 21.13
CA ALA A 74 -7.66 -15.14 21.12
C ALA A 74 -7.49 -16.16 19.98
N ALA A 75 -7.15 -15.71 18.77
CA ALA A 75 -6.84 -16.58 17.65
C ALA A 75 -5.61 -17.46 17.92
N ALA A 76 -4.53 -16.87 18.44
CA ALA A 76 -3.32 -17.61 18.83
C ALA A 76 -3.60 -18.66 19.90
N ALA A 77 -4.40 -18.33 20.92
CA ALA A 77 -4.79 -19.28 21.96
C ALA A 77 -5.64 -20.44 21.42
N ARG A 78 -6.56 -20.19 20.46
CA ARG A 78 -7.32 -21.25 19.77
C ARG A 78 -6.39 -22.18 18.98
N ALA A 79 -5.49 -21.62 18.18
CA ALA A 79 -4.52 -22.41 17.40
C ALA A 79 -3.57 -23.21 18.31
N GLY A 80 -3.11 -22.59 19.40
CA GLY A 80 -2.33 -23.25 20.45
C GLY A 80 -3.08 -24.42 21.09
N CYS A 81 -4.36 -24.24 21.43
CA CYS A 81 -5.21 -25.32 21.93
C CYS A 81 -5.23 -26.51 20.96
N ASP A 82 -5.46 -26.27 19.68
CA ASP A 82 -5.59 -27.33 18.68
C ASP A 82 -4.25 -28.10 18.50
N ARG A 83 -3.12 -27.38 18.44
CA ARG A 83 -1.78 -27.98 18.32
C ARG A 83 -1.41 -28.82 19.55
N ILE A 84 -1.60 -28.27 20.75
CA ILE A 84 -1.29 -28.99 22.00
C ILE A 84 -2.22 -30.21 22.13
N ALA A 85 -3.51 -30.07 21.81
CA ALA A 85 -4.46 -31.18 21.86
C ALA A 85 -4.08 -32.31 20.89
N ALA A 86 -3.67 -31.98 19.66
CA ALA A 86 -3.21 -32.95 18.67
C ALA A 86 -1.93 -33.66 19.10
N ALA A 87 -0.90 -32.93 19.53
CA ALA A 87 0.37 -33.50 19.99
C ALA A 87 0.17 -34.37 21.26
N ARG A 88 -0.69 -33.93 22.18
CA ARG A 88 -1.07 -34.70 23.37
C ARG A 88 -1.79 -35.99 22.99
N ALA A 89 -2.73 -35.94 22.04
CA ALA A 89 -3.45 -37.13 21.58
C ALA A 89 -2.50 -38.14 20.92
N GLU A 90 -1.55 -37.67 20.10
CA GLU A 90 -0.53 -38.54 19.48
C GLU A 90 0.34 -39.23 20.55
N LEU A 91 0.85 -38.47 21.52
CA LEU A 91 1.65 -39.02 22.62
C LEU A 91 0.88 -40.10 23.39
N LEU A 92 -0.36 -39.81 23.79
CA LEU A 92 -1.17 -40.75 24.58
C LEU A 92 -1.53 -42.00 23.77
N ALA A 93 -1.74 -41.89 22.47
CA ALA A 93 -1.94 -43.03 21.59
C ALA A 93 -0.68 -43.92 21.55
N ARG A 94 0.51 -43.34 21.40
CA ARG A 94 1.78 -44.11 21.40
C ARG A 94 2.05 -44.80 22.73
N VAL A 95 1.73 -44.15 23.85
CA VAL A 95 1.84 -44.76 25.18
C VAL A 95 0.86 -45.92 25.34
N ALA A 96 -0.38 -45.76 24.85
CA ALA A 96 -1.37 -46.84 24.86
C ALA A 96 -0.93 -48.02 23.99
N ASP A 97 -0.47 -47.77 22.75
CA ASP A 97 0.03 -48.80 21.84
C ASP A 97 1.21 -49.57 22.46
N ALA A 98 2.14 -48.88 23.12
CA ALA A 98 3.25 -49.52 23.81
C ALA A 98 2.79 -50.41 24.97
N ASN A 99 1.80 -49.96 25.75
CA ASN A 99 1.21 -50.74 26.84
C ASN A 99 0.46 -51.98 26.32
N ASP A 100 -0.28 -51.85 25.21
CA ASP A 100 -1.01 -52.96 24.57
C ASP A 100 -0.06 -54.01 23.99
N LEU A 101 1.15 -53.60 23.58
CA LEU A 101 2.25 -54.49 23.17
C LEU A 101 3.01 -55.10 24.35
N GLY A 102 2.61 -54.82 25.60
CA GLY A 102 3.20 -55.39 26.80
C GLY A 102 4.50 -54.70 27.27
N PHE A 103 4.71 -53.44 26.88
CA PHE A 103 5.76 -52.61 27.43
C PHE A 103 5.24 -51.72 28.56
N VAL A 104 6.13 -51.31 29.46
CA VAL A 104 5.89 -50.31 30.49
C VAL A 104 6.61 -49.03 30.06
N VAL A 105 5.87 -47.93 29.96
CA VAL A 105 6.43 -46.60 29.67
C VAL A 105 6.55 -45.81 30.97
N ALA A 106 7.76 -45.37 31.30
CA ALA A 106 8.02 -44.50 32.44
C ALA A 106 7.73 -43.03 32.11
N ASP A 107 7.67 -42.18 33.15
CA ASP A 107 7.23 -40.78 33.02
C ASP A 107 8.13 -39.93 32.10
N ASP A 108 9.41 -40.29 31.99
CA ASP A 108 10.41 -39.65 31.14
C ASP A 108 10.39 -40.13 29.67
N GLY A 109 9.47 -41.04 29.33
CA GLY A 109 9.37 -41.65 28.01
C GLY A 109 10.24 -42.89 27.80
N SER A 110 11.00 -43.34 28.81
CA SER A 110 11.75 -44.60 28.72
C SER A 110 10.81 -45.81 28.71
N VAL A 111 11.17 -46.84 27.94
CA VAL A 111 10.34 -48.03 27.71
C VAL A 111 11.07 -49.27 28.24
N ALA A 112 10.35 -50.14 28.94
CA ALA A 112 10.86 -51.43 29.43
C ALA A 112 9.87 -52.56 29.15
N PRO A 113 10.31 -53.79 28.79
CA PRO A 113 9.40 -54.92 28.62
C PRO A 113 8.86 -55.42 29.98
N VAL A 114 7.62 -55.90 30.01
CA VAL A 114 7.13 -56.72 31.14
C VAL A 114 7.87 -58.07 31.12
N ALA A 115 8.17 -58.63 32.31
CA ALA A 115 8.88 -59.91 32.43
C ALA A 115 8.20 -60.99 31.56
N ASP A 116 9.01 -61.74 30.80
CA ASP A 116 8.64 -62.73 29.76
C ASP A 116 8.38 -62.20 28.32
N HIS A 117 8.61 -60.92 28.02
CA HIS A 117 8.58 -60.40 26.63
C HIS A 117 9.97 -60.13 26.04
N ALA A 118 10.11 -60.32 24.72
CA ALA A 118 11.38 -60.10 24.02
C ALA A 118 11.71 -58.60 23.98
N ALA A 119 12.96 -58.22 24.27
CA ALA A 119 13.44 -56.83 24.26
C ALA A 119 13.53 -56.18 22.85
N VAL A 120 12.94 -56.82 21.83
CA VAL A 120 12.98 -56.36 20.44
C VAL A 120 12.01 -55.19 20.29
N GLY A 121 12.50 -54.05 19.78
CA GLY A 121 11.67 -52.86 19.54
C GLY A 121 11.61 -51.84 20.67
N VAL A 122 12.17 -52.14 21.86
CA VAL A 122 12.20 -51.22 23.02
C VAL A 122 12.83 -49.87 22.68
N ALA A 123 13.99 -49.89 22.00
CA ALA A 123 14.70 -48.67 21.62
C ALA A 123 13.92 -47.81 20.62
N ALA A 124 13.26 -48.44 19.65
CA ALA A 124 12.45 -47.74 18.65
C ALA A 124 11.21 -47.10 19.29
N LEU A 125 10.50 -47.82 20.16
CA LEU A 125 9.35 -47.28 20.90
C LEU A 125 9.76 -46.12 21.82
N ALA A 126 10.89 -46.24 22.52
CA ALA A 126 11.41 -45.16 23.36
C ALA A 126 11.77 -43.91 22.54
N GLU A 127 12.34 -44.08 21.34
CA GLU A 127 12.64 -42.98 20.42
C GLU A 127 11.36 -42.30 19.91
N GLU A 128 10.35 -43.08 19.52
CA GLU A 128 9.06 -42.55 19.07
C GLU A 128 8.31 -41.78 20.16
N ILE A 129 8.27 -42.31 21.39
CA ILE A 129 7.64 -41.64 22.53
C ILE A 129 8.44 -40.39 22.90
N GLY A 130 9.77 -40.46 22.88
CA GLY A 130 10.64 -39.30 23.08
C GLY A 130 10.37 -38.17 22.09
N ALA A 131 10.22 -38.50 20.80
CA ALA A 131 9.88 -37.55 19.74
C ALA A 131 8.46 -36.99 19.90
N ALA A 132 7.50 -37.77 20.39
CA ALA A 132 6.16 -37.28 20.71
C ALA A 132 6.17 -36.29 21.89
N LEU A 133 6.97 -36.55 22.93
CA LEU A 133 7.17 -35.62 24.05
C LEU A 133 7.84 -34.31 23.59
N ASP A 134 8.85 -34.40 22.71
CA ASP A 134 9.50 -33.20 22.14
C ASP A 134 8.49 -32.35 21.36
N ARG A 135 7.71 -32.96 20.46
CA ARG A 135 6.68 -32.25 19.69
C ARG A 135 5.61 -31.62 20.57
N LEU A 136 5.23 -32.27 21.67
CA LEU A 136 4.31 -31.68 22.64
C LEU A 136 4.92 -30.45 23.34
N GLY A 137 6.20 -30.52 23.72
CA GLY A 137 6.93 -29.39 24.29
C GLY A 137 7.11 -28.23 23.29
N GLU A 138 7.35 -28.55 22.02
CA GLU A 138 7.41 -27.56 20.94
C GLU A 138 6.06 -26.88 20.73
N ALA A 139 4.96 -27.65 20.69
CA ALA A 139 3.62 -27.10 20.53
C ALA A 139 3.22 -26.14 21.67
N ASP A 140 3.61 -26.44 22.91
CA ASP A 140 3.42 -25.56 24.07
C ASP A 140 4.26 -24.27 23.95
N ALA A 141 5.54 -24.41 23.61
CA ALA A 141 6.42 -23.27 23.42
C ALA A 141 6.00 -22.37 22.25
N ASP A 142 5.51 -22.96 21.16
CA ASP A 142 4.92 -22.25 20.03
C ASP A 142 3.65 -21.50 20.47
N ALA A 143 2.75 -22.18 21.20
CA ALA A 143 1.54 -21.54 21.72
C ALA A 143 1.87 -20.36 22.65
N ALA A 144 2.84 -20.52 23.56
CA ALA A 144 3.28 -19.44 24.43
C ALA A 144 3.85 -18.26 23.63
N ARG A 145 4.71 -18.52 22.64
CA ARG A 145 5.26 -17.48 21.76
C ARG A 145 4.21 -16.78 20.91
N ASP A 146 3.25 -17.52 20.37
CA ASP A 146 2.18 -16.96 19.53
C ASP A 146 1.20 -16.15 20.39
N ILE A 147 0.90 -16.58 21.62
CA ILE A 147 0.09 -15.83 22.58
C ILE A 147 0.83 -14.57 23.04
N ASP A 148 2.12 -14.68 23.39
CA ASP A 148 2.93 -13.53 23.78
C ASP A 148 3.10 -12.54 22.62
N ALA A 149 3.24 -13.01 21.38
CA ALA A 149 3.26 -12.16 20.19
C ALA A 149 1.90 -11.50 19.92
N GLY A 150 0.81 -12.25 20.07
CA GLY A 150 -0.54 -11.69 19.98
C GLY A 150 -0.88 -10.73 21.11
N ALA A 151 -0.23 -10.87 22.28
CA ALA A 151 -0.42 -10.02 23.46
C ALA A 151 0.60 -8.87 23.57
N SER A 152 1.74 -8.95 22.86
CA SER A 152 2.85 -8.01 22.95
C SER A 152 3.51 -7.77 21.59
N MET A 153 3.57 -6.49 21.21
CA MET A 153 4.67 -5.83 20.50
C MET A 153 4.60 -5.64 18.97
N GLU A 154 3.67 -6.22 18.20
CA GLU A 154 3.57 -5.91 16.75
C GLU A 154 2.60 -4.77 16.42
N ALA A 155 1.49 -4.64 17.16
CA ALA A 155 0.61 -3.46 17.08
C ALA A 155 1.32 -2.17 17.54
N ASP A 156 2.24 -2.27 18.51
CA ASP A 156 3.03 -1.13 19.02
C ASP A 156 4.14 -0.71 18.03
N VAL A 157 4.72 -1.68 17.31
CA VAL A 157 5.73 -1.42 16.27
C VAL A 157 5.16 -0.58 15.13
N VAL A 158 3.97 -0.92 14.63
CA VAL A 158 3.33 -0.20 13.52
C VAL A 158 2.52 1.02 13.95
N ALA A 159 2.17 1.15 15.24
CA ALA A 159 1.39 2.29 15.74
C ALA A 159 2.10 3.63 15.52
N ASP A 160 3.43 3.66 15.63
CA ASP A 160 4.22 4.87 15.44
C ASP A 160 4.54 5.17 13.97
N TRP A 161 4.41 4.18 13.08
CA TRP A 161 4.78 4.29 11.66
C TRP A 161 4.10 5.46 10.93
N PRO A 162 2.80 5.76 11.12
CA PRO A 162 2.16 6.90 10.45
C PRO A 162 2.82 8.27 10.72
N THR A 163 3.63 8.37 11.78
CA THR A 163 4.34 9.61 12.18
C THR A 163 5.86 9.47 12.12
N MET A 164 6.36 8.29 11.77
CA MET A 164 7.77 7.97 11.72
C MET A 164 8.34 8.27 10.32
N ASP A 165 9.61 8.66 10.27
CA ASP A 165 10.32 8.83 9.00
C ASP A 165 10.47 7.48 8.27
N GLY A 166 10.30 7.50 6.95
CA GLY A 166 10.34 6.30 6.13
C GLY A 166 11.67 5.54 6.17
N ASP A 167 12.81 6.21 6.35
CA ASP A 167 14.12 5.54 6.45
C ASP A 167 14.19 4.68 7.71
N ARG A 168 13.63 5.20 8.81
CA ARG A 168 13.57 4.48 10.08
C ARG A 168 12.61 3.28 10.00
N ILE A 169 11.50 3.41 9.29
CA ILE A 169 10.58 2.29 9.02
C ILE A 169 11.29 1.22 8.18
N ALA A 170 11.99 1.63 7.13
CA ALA A 170 12.75 0.72 6.27
C ALA A 170 13.83 -0.03 7.05
N ASP A 171 14.62 0.66 7.89
CA ASP A 171 15.63 0.05 8.76
C ASP A 171 15.02 -0.95 9.76
N GLN A 172 13.87 -0.59 10.34
CA GLN A 172 13.15 -1.47 11.27
C GLN A 172 12.67 -2.74 10.57
N ILE A 173 12.12 -2.64 9.36
CA ILE A 173 11.68 -3.79 8.56
C ILE A 173 12.87 -4.61 8.07
N ALA A 174 13.98 -3.97 7.68
CA ALA A 174 15.21 -4.64 7.27
C ALA A 174 15.75 -5.55 8.37
N ALA A 175 15.61 -5.16 9.64
CA ALA A 175 15.99 -5.97 10.81
C ALA A 175 15.01 -7.12 11.13
N MET A 176 13.81 -7.15 10.53
CA MET A 176 12.83 -8.22 10.73
C MET A 176 13.14 -9.46 9.92
N THR A 177 12.81 -10.62 10.50
CA THR A 177 12.78 -11.91 9.81
C THR A 177 11.65 -11.98 8.78
N ALA A 178 11.75 -12.90 7.81
CA ALA A 178 10.69 -13.10 6.81
C ALA A 178 9.33 -13.41 7.46
N SER A 179 9.30 -14.26 8.49
CA SER A 179 8.06 -14.60 9.21
C SER A 179 7.41 -13.40 9.90
N GLN A 180 8.21 -12.49 10.47
CA GLN A 180 7.69 -11.24 11.06
C GLN A 180 7.10 -10.32 9.98
N ARG A 181 7.76 -10.19 8.82
CA ARG A 181 7.23 -9.40 7.70
C ARG A 181 5.92 -9.96 7.16
N THR A 182 5.83 -11.29 6.98
CA THR A 182 4.59 -11.97 6.58
C THR A 182 3.47 -11.72 7.60
N ARG A 183 3.77 -11.81 8.89
CA ARG A 183 2.78 -11.54 9.93
C ARG A 183 2.28 -10.10 9.91
N LEU A 184 3.17 -9.11 9.73
CA LEU A 184 2.76 -7.71 9.59
C LEU A 184 1.81 -7.49 8.40
N ILE A 185 2.09 -8.13 7.26
CA ILE A 185 1.21 -8.08 6.08
C ILE A 185 -0.18 -8.64 6.42
N GLU A 186 -0.25 -9.75 7.15
CA GLU A 186 -1.50 -10.43 7.50
C GLU A 186 -2.30 -9.71 8.59
N GLU A 187 -1.64 -9.17 9.61
CA GLU A 187 -2.28 -8.59 10.80
C GLU A 187 -2.57 -7.08 10.67
N ALA A 188 -1.75 -6.34 9.91
CA ALA A 188 -1.89 -4.90 9.73
C ALA A 188 -1.83 -4.46 8.25
N PRO A 189 -2.59 -5.09 7.32
CA PRO A 189 -2.47 -4.83 5.89
C PRO A 189 -2.78 -3.38 5.52
N SER A 190 -3.67 -2.68 6.25
CA SER A 190 -4.02 -1.28 5.98
C SER A 190 -2.86 -0.34 6.27
N ILE A 191 -2.05 -0.61 7.30
CA ILE A 191 -0.87 0.18 7.65
C ILE A 191 0.27 -0.19 6.70
N VAL A 192 0.61 -1.48 6.61
CA VAL A 192 1.70 -1.97 5.75
C VAL A 192 1.49 -1.52 4.30
N GLY A 193 0.27 -1.63 3.76
CA GLY A 193 -0.03 -1.28 2.38
C GLY A 193 0.03 0.22 2.06
N ASN A 194 -0.08 1.11 3.06
CA ASN A 194 -0.26 2.55 2.83
C ASN A 194 0.82 3.43 3.49
N THR A 195 1.90 2.84 4.00
CA THR A 195 2.98 3.56 4.68
C THR A 195 4.24 3.62 3.81
N ASN A 196 4.76 4.83 3.59
CA ASN A 196 6.07 5.05 2.95
C ASN A 196 7.19 4.50 3.85
N GLY A 197 8.25 3.95 3.27
CA GLY A 197 9.31 3.24 3.97
C GLY A 197 9.09 1.73 4.07
N VAL A 198 7.86 1.26 3.86
CA VAL A 198 7.58 -0.17 3.74
C VAL A 198 8.04 -0.67 2.36
N PRO A 199 8.83 -1.76 2.27
CA PRO A 199 9.21 -2.38 1.01
C PRO A 199 8.00 -2.63 0.09
N TRP A 200 8.13 -2.30 -1.20
CA TRP A 200 7.01 -2.33 -2.14
C TRP A 200 6.38 -3.72 -2.32
N ASP A 201 7.17 -4.80 -2.22
CA ASP A 201 6.68 -6.18 -2.24
C ASP A 201 5.71 -6.46 -1.09
N MET A 202 6.03 -5.97 0.13
CA MET A 202 5.13 -6.04 1.27
C MET A 202 3.87 -5.19 1.04
N ARG A 203 4.00 -4.00 0.44
CA ARG A 203 2.86 -3.13 0.12
C ARG A 203 1.92 -3.79 -0.90
N PHE A 204 2.46 -4.43 -1.94
CA PHE A 204 1.67 -5.17 -2.92
C PHE A 204 0.87 -6.30 -2.26
N ALA A 205 1.51 -7.10 -1.41
CA ALA A 205 0.86 -8.20 -0.71
C ALA A 205 -0.24 -7.68 0.24
N ALA A 206 0.06 -6.65 1.03
CA ALA A 206 -0.88 -6.04 1.97
C ALA A 206 -2.07 -5.40 1.26
N ASN A 207 -1.86 -4.67 0.16
CA ASN A 207 -2.94 -4.04 -0.59
C ASN A 207 -3.83 -5.06 -1.31
N ARG A 208 -3.31 -6.22 -1.74
CA ARG A 208 -4.17 -7.32 -2.19
C ARG A 208 -5.11 -7.79 -1.09
N MET A 209 -4.66 -7.86 0.17
CA MET A 209 -5.53 -8.17 1.30
C MET A 209 -6.54 -7.05 1.59
N ASN A 210 -6.13 -5.79 1.55
CA ASN A 210 -7.02 -4.63 1.71
C ASN A 210 -8.14 -4.61 0.65
N ILE A 211 -7.80 -4.89 -0.61
CA ILE A 211 -8.78 -4.96 -1.71
C ILE A 211 -9.73 -6.14 -1.50
N ALA A 212 -9.22 -7.32 -1.14
CA ALA A 212 -10.06 -8.47 -0.83
C ALA A 212 -11.00 -8.22 0.36
N GLN A 213 -10.55 -7.45 1.35
CA GLN A 213 -11.37 -7.01 2.47
C GLN A 213 -12.44 -6.00 2.01
N ALA A 214 -12.09 -5.02 1.18
CA ALA A 214 -13.05 -4.06 0.62
C ALA A 214 -14.15 -4.73 -0.22
N VAL A 215 -13.85 -5.84 -0.92
CA VAL A 215 -14.87 -6.68 -1.58
C VAL A 215 -15.84 -7.30 -0.56
N ARG A 216 -15.34 -7.75 0.60
CA ARG A 216 -16.17 -8.35 1.67
C ARG A 216 -17.02 -7.32 2.41
N ASP A 217 -16.46 -6.13 2.63
CA ASP A 217 -17.13 -5.05 3.39
C ASP A 217 -18.23 -4.36 2.57
N GLU A 218 -18.19 -4.46 1.24
CA GLU A 218 -19.25 -3.97 0.38
C GLU A 218 -20.50 -4.86 0.50
N THR A 219 -21.40 -4.47 1.40
CA THR A 219 -22.67 -5.16 1.67
C THR A 219 -23.84 -4.68 0.80
N GLY A 220 -23.64 -3.63 0.00
CA GLY A 220 -24.66 -3.10 -0.89
C GLY A 220 -24.99 -4.05 -2.05
N THR A 221 -26.25 -4.06 -2.47
CA THR A 221 -26.71 -4.89 -3.61
C THR A 221 -27.19 -4.06 -4.81
N GLY A 222 -27.12 -2.74 -4.71
CA GLY A 222 -27.48 -1.81 -5.79
C GLY A 222 -26.42 -1.75 -6.90
N PRO A 223 -26.74 -1.13 -8.06
CA PRO A 223 -25.82 -1.04 -9.20
C PRO A 223 -24.46 -0.43 -8.86
N ASP A 224 -24.41 0.59 -7.99
CA ASP A 224 -23.14 1.20 -7.58
C ASP A 224 -22.27 0.29 -6.74
N ALA A 225 -22.88 -0.50 -5.84
CA ALA A 225 -22.15 -1.48 -5.05
C ALA A 225 -21.59 -2.60 -5.94
N LEU A 226 -22.39 -3.09 -6.91
CA LEU A 226 -21.93 -4.08 -7.89
C LEU A 226 -20.79 -3.53 -8.78
N ARG A 227 -20.85 -2.25 -9.16
CA ARG A 227 -19.78 -1.59 -9.91
C ARG A 227 -18.49 -1.51 -9.09
N ARG A 228 -18.57 -1.13 -7.81
CA ARG A 228 -17.40 -1.10 -6.90
C ARG A 228 -16.80 -2.50 -6.68
N ILE A 229 -17.64 -3.50 -6.40
CA ILE A 229 -17.20 -4.90 -6.29
C ILE A 229 -16.51 -5.35 -7.57
N GLY A 230 -17.11 -5.08 -8.73
CA GLY A 230 -16.51 -5.41 -10.03
C GLY A 230 -15.14 -4.76 -10.23
N PHE A 231 -15.01 -3.48 -9.86
CA PHE A 231 -13.74 -2.76 -9.90
C PHE A 231 -12.69 -3.35 -8.95
N TYR A 232 -13.02 -3.63 -7.69
CA TYR A 232 -12.09 -4.25 -6.74
C TYR A 232 -11.67 -5.66 -7.16
N LEU A 233 -12.60 -6.46 -7.69
CA LEU A 233 -12.27 -7.77 -8.25
C LEU A 233 -11.34 -7.64 -9.46
N ASP A 234 -11.45 -6.59 -10.25
CA ASP A 234 -10.53 -6.32 -11.36
C ASP A 234 -9.13 -5.90 -10.89
N LEU A 235 -9.00 -5.20 -9.77
CA LEU A 235 -7.70 -4.93 -9.13
C LEU A 235 -6.99 -6.21 -8.67
N LEU A 236 -7.74 -7.26 -8.30
CA LEU A 236 -7.19 -8.55 -7.85
C LEU A 236 -6.84 -9.51 -8.99
N ARG A 237 -7.21 -9.19 -10.24
CA ARG A 237 -6.95 -10.05 -11.38
C ARG A 237 -5.53 -9.86 -11.90
N GLU A 238 -4.99 -10.94 -12.45
CA GLU A 238 -3.82 -10.84 -13.32
C GLU A 238 -4.19 -10.08 -14.61
N VAL A 239 -3.23 -9.37 -15.18
CA VAL A 239 -3.32 -8.67 -16.48
C VAL A 239 -2.24 -9.17 -17.41
N ASP A 240 -2.36 -8.92 -18.71
CA ASP A 240 -1.24 -9.13 -19.63
C ASP A 240 -0.11 -8.17 -19.24
N ASP A 241 1.12 -8.68 -19.18
CA ASP A 241 2.29 -7.87 -18.87
C ASP A 241 2.45 -6.76 -19.93
N PRO A 242 2.31 -5.48 -19.55
CA PRO A 242 2.43 -4.38 -20.48
C PRO A 242 3.82 -4.29 -21.12
N ALA A 243 4.88 -4.86 -20.52
CA ALA A 243 6.20 -4.91 -21.14
C ALA A 243 6.27 -5.85 -22.36
N GLY A 244 5.23 -6.66 -22.60
CA GLY A 244 5.14 -7.54 -23.76
C GLY A 244 5.86 -8.88 -23.61
N SER A 245 6.07 -9.35 -22.38
CA SER A 245 6.68 -10.67 -22.10
C SER A 245 5.81 -11.86 -22.55
N GLY A 246 4.52 -11.63 -22.82
CA GLY A 246 3.53 -12.66 -23.11
C GLY A 246 3.05 -13.42 -21.88
N GLN A 247 3.45 -12.98 -20.68
CA GLN A 247 3.00 -13.53 -19.41
C GLN A 247 1.81 -12.75 -18.84
N ARG A 248 1.09 -13.41 -17.93
CA ARG A 248 0.10 -12.77 -17.07
C ARG A 248 0.77 -12.44 -15.74
N VAL A 249 0.56 -11.23 -15.25
CA VAL A 249 1.17 -10.73 -14.02
C VAL A 249 0.09 -10.18 -13.10
N ASP A 250 0.29 -10.33 -11.80
CA ASP A 250 -0.54 -9.66 -10.81
C ASP A 250 -0.41 -8.14 -10.91
N ARG A 251 -1.51 -7.41 -10.70
CA ARG A 251 -1.46 -5.95 -10.57
C ARG A 251 -0.73 -5.56 -9.28
N GLN A 252 0.15 -4.57 -9.39
CA GLN A 252 1.04 -4.14 -8.32
C GLN A 252 0.52 -2.85 -7.67
N ILE A 253 -0.29 -2.99 -6.62
CA ILE A 253 -0.94 -1.86 -5.94
C ILE A 253 -0.09 -1.37 -4.77
N LEU A 254 0.53 -0.19 -4.93
CA LEU A 254 1.38 0.46 -3.93
C LEU A 254 0.59 1.08 -2.79
N ALA A 255 -0.61 1.60 -3.03
CA ALA A 255 -1.48 2.14 -1.99
C ALA A 255 -2.95 1.94 -2.36
N PHE A 256 -3.78 1.62 -1.37
CA PHE A 256 -5.21 1.44 -1.54
C PHE A 256 -5.95 1.81 -0.25
N ASP A 257 -6.72 2.88 -0.32
CA ASP A 257 -7.62 3.32 0.74
C ASP A 257 -8.83 4.03 0.11
N PRO A 258 -9.95 3.30 -0.11
CA PRO A 258 -11.16 3.87 -0.68
C PRO A 258 -11.75 5.02 0.15
N ALA A 259 -11.60 4.99 1.48
CA ALA A 259 -12.13 6.03 2.36
C ALA A 259 -11.38 7.36 2.17
N ARG A 260 -10.11 7.28 1.78
CA ARG A 260 -9.28 8.43 1.38
C ARG A 260 -9.22 8.69 -0.11
N SER A 261 -10.02 7.99 -0.93
CA SER A 261 -9.95 8.06 -2.40
C SER A 261 -8.53 7.80 -2.94
N THR A 262 -7.78 6.90 -2.30
CA THR A 262 -6.39 6.61 -2.64
C THR A 262 -6.28 5.31 -3.44
N LEU A 263 -5.60 5.39 -4.59
CA LEU A 263 -5.16 4.25 -5.39
C LEU A 263 -3.84 4.60 -6.08
N VAL A 264 -2.78 3.87 -5.75
CA VAL A 264 -1.47 4.02 -6.40
C VAL A 264 -1.07 2.68 -6.98
N GLU A 265 -0.80 2.62 -8.27
CA GLU A 265 -0.49 1.38 -9.00
C GLU A 265 0.81 1.52 -9.78
N LEU A 266 1.71 0.56 -9.61
CA LEU A 266 2.90 0.39 -10.42
C LEU A 266 2.56 -0.49 -11.63
N ASN A 267 3.02 -0.06 -12.81
CA ASN A 267 2.95 -0.84 -14.04
C ASN A 267 4.38 -1.03 -14.58
N GLY A 268 4.73 -2.27 -14.94
CA GLY A 268 6.10 -2.64 -15.30
C GLY A 268 6.92 -3.07 -14.08
N ASP A 269 8.21 -3.31 -14.29
CA ASP A 269 9.07 -3.93 -13.28
C ASP A 269 10.28 -3.05 -12.98
N LEU A 270 10.43 -2.67 -11.70
CA LEU A 270 11.52 -1.83 -11.23
C LEU A 270 12.88 -2.53 -11.32
N GLU A 271 12.93 -3.87 -11.25
CA GLU A 271 14.18 -4.63 -11.36
C GLU A 271 14.82 -4.47 -12.75
N THR A 272 14.00 -4.22 -13.78
CA THR A 272 14.45 -4.11 -15.18
C THR A 272 14.41 -2.68 -15.70
N ALA A 273 13.49 -1.84 -15.23
CA ALA A 273 13.30 -0.47 -15.68
C ALA A 273 14.55 0.43 -15.52
N ARG A 274 14.79 1.29 -16.51
CA ARG A 274 15.83 2.33 -16.52
C ARG A 274 15.28 3.71 -16.17
N SER A 275 13.96 3.86 -16.19
CA SER A 275 13.28 5.09 -15.79
C SER A 275 11.95 4.78 -15.13
N VAL A 276 11.58 5.61 -14.16
CA VAL A 276 10.27 5.57 -13.50
C VAL A 276 9.52 6.85 -13.87
N ALA A 277 8.28 6.70 -14.33
CA ALA A 277 7.36 7.81 -14.50
C ALA A 277 6.29 7.76 -13.41
N VAL A 278 6.04 8.87 -12.72
CA VAL A 278 4.92 9.01 -11.79
C VAL A 278 3.90 9.96 -12.39
N LEU A 279 2.73 9.44 -12.76
CA LEU A 279 1.66 10.19 -13.41
C LEU A 279 0.64 10.66 -12.37
N VAL A 280 0.52 11.98 -12.22
CA VAL A 280 -0.48 12.64 -11.37
C VAL A 280 -1.59 13.19 -12.28
N PRO A 281 -2.80 12.59 -12.25
CA PRO A 281 -3.85 12.90 -13.21
C PRO A 281 -4.55 14.23 -12.92
N GLY A 282 -5.46 14.61 -13.82
CA GLY A 282 -6.29 15.80 -13.69
C GLY A 282 -7.59 15.60 -12.90
N MET A 283 -8.41 16.65 -12.92
CA MET A 283 -9.76 16.66 -12.35
C MET A 283 -10.68 15.56 -12.93
N ASN A 284 -11.80 15.29 -12.26
CA ASN A 284 -12.77 14.24 -12.54
C ASN A 284 -12.21 12.80 -12.41
N THR A 285 -11.01 12.64 -11.88
CA THR A 285 -10.44 11.33 -11.56
C THR A 285 -11.04 10.79 -10.26
N THR A 286 -11.54 9.56 -10.29
CA THR A 286 -11.96 8.81 -9.10
C THR A 286 -11.27 7.46 -9.07
N VAL A 287 -11.25 6.81 -7.90
CA VAL A 287 -10.68 5.45 -7.76
C VAL A 287 -11.33 4.50 -8.76
N GLU A 288 -12.65 4.44 -8.85
CA GLU A 288 -13.35 3.54 -9.77
C GLU A 288 -13.33 3.99 -11.23
N GLY A 289 -12.98 5.25 -11.50
CA GLY A 289 -12.82 5.81 -12.85
C GLY A 289 -11.37 5.78 -13.36
N SER A 290 -10.43 5.28 -12.55
CA SER A 290 -8.98 5.39 -12.79
C SER A 290 -8.44 4.54 -13.94
N ALA A 291 -9.24 3.61 -14.49
CA ALA A 291 -8.78 2.67 -15.53
C ALA A 291 -8.11 3.36 -16.73
N ALA A 292 -8.64 4.50 -17.18
CA ALA A 292 -8.04 5.25 -18.28
C ALA A 292 -6.63 5.79 -17.94
N ASN A 293 -6.41 6.22 -16.69
CA ASN A 293 -5.09 6.67 -16.22
C ASN A 293 -4.10 5.51 -16.14
N THR A 294 -4.54 4.33 -15.69
CA THR A 294 -3.73 3.11 -15.70
C THR A 294 -3.39 2.69 -17.13
N ASP A 295 -4.32 2.79 -18.08
CA ASP A 295 -4.06 2.51 -19.50
C ASP A 295 -3.00 3.47 -20.08
N THR A 296 -3.04 4.75 -19.69
CA THR A 296 -2.01 5.73 -20.09
C THR A 296 -0.65 5.37 -19.52
N ALA A 297 -0.55 4.97 -18.25
CA ALA A 297 0.70 4.46 -17.67
C ALA A 297 1.24 3.24 -18.44
N ARG A 298 0.38 2.26 -18.74
CA ARG A 298 0.75 1.03 -19.45
C ARG A 298 1.24 1.28 -20.87
N ARG A 299 0.77 2.32 -21.56
CA ARG A 299 1.26 2.69 -22.90
C ARG A 299 2.74 3.06 -22.89
N PHE A 300 3.23 3.76 -21.86
CA PHE A 300 4.66 4.09 -21.74
C PHE A 300 5.51 2.84 -21.47
N VAL A 301 5.02 1.93 -20.63
CA VAL A 301 5.68 0.64 -20.37
C VAL A 301 5.75 -0.19 -21.66
N ALA A 302 4.64 -0.28 -22.41
CA ALA A 302 4.55 -1.06 -23.63
C ALA A 302 5.43 -0.54 -24.76
N ALA A 303 5.44 0.78 -24.98
CA ALA A 303 6.24 1.39 -26.04
C ALA A 303 7.75 1.27 -25.82
N THR A 304 8.18 1.00 -24.59
CA THR A 304 9.58 0.82 -24.22
C THR A 304 9.94 -0.62 -23.89
N HIS A 305 9.00 -1.56 -24.08
CA HIS A 305 9.19 -2.97 -23.75
C HIS A 305 9.70 -3.18 -22.30
N GLY A 306 9.19 -2.38 -21.35
CA GLY A 306 9.56 -2.45 -19.95
C GLY A 306 10.81 -1.64 -19.55
N GLU A 307 11.46 -0.89 -20.44
CA GLU A 307 12.53 0.02 -20.00
C GLU A 307 12.00 1.18 -19.12
N VAL A 308 10.70 1.47 -19.19
CA VAL A 308 9.98 2.37 -18.27
C VAL A 308 9.06 1.56 -17.36
N ALA A 309 9.13 1.83 -16.06
CA ALA A 309 8.06 1.52 -15.12
C ALA A 309 7.22 2.78 -14.86
N ALA A 310 5.90 2.65 -14.82
CA ALA A 310 4.98 3.79 -14.71
C ALA A 310 4.02 3.62 -13.53
N ILE A 311 3.99 4.62 -12.65
CA ILE A 311 3.14 4.69 -11.47
C ILE A 311 1.98 5.64 -11.76
N THR A 312 0.75 5.14 -11.62
CA THR A 312 -0.44 6.00 -11.57
C THR A 312 -0.66 6.42 -10.12
N TYR A 313 -0.64 7.73 -9.83
CA TYR A 313 -0.71 8.26 -8.47
C TYR A 313 -2.05 8.98 -8.20
N LEU A 314 -2.98 8.32 -7.50
CA LEU A 314 -4.15 8.96 -6.91
C LEU A 314 -3.96 8.95 -5.39
N GLY A 315 -3.39 10.02 -4.83
CA GLY A 315 -3.10 10.14 -3.39
C GLY A 315 -4.25 10.68 -2.54
N GLY A 316 -5.41 10.93 -3.14
CA GLY A 316 -6.54 11.61 -2.52
C GLY A 316 -7.66 11.92 -3.51
N PRO A 317 -8.74 12.59 -3.06
CA PRO A 317 -9.81 13.02 -3.94
C PRO A 317 -9.32 14.08 -4.93
N PHE A 318 -9.80 14.03 -6.17
CA PHE A 318 -9.60 15.08 -7.17
C PHE A 318 -10.85 15.96 -7.28
N PRO A 319 -10.73 17.22 -7.74
CA PRO A 319 -11.88 18.06 -8.04
C PRO A 319 -12.83 17.34 -9.02
N HIS A 320 -14.15 17.43 -8.82
CA HIS A 320 -15.16 16.77 -9.64
C HIS A 320 -16.34 17.71 -9.99
N GLY A 321 -16.35 18.24 -11.21
CA GLY A 321 -17.41 19.14 -11.67
C GLY A 321 -18.47 18.45 -12.51
N GLY A 322 -19.72 18.40 -12.03
CA GLY A 322 -20.86 17.85 -12.79
C GLY A 322 -21.28 18.64 -14.05
N ASN A 323 -20.73 19.84 -14.25
CA ASN A 323 -20.88 20.65 -15.47
C ASN A 323 -19.68 21.61 -15.64
N VAL A 324 -19.55 22.25 -16.80
CA VAL A 324 -18.39 23.11 -17.15
C VAL A 324 -18.16 24.26 -16.16
N VAL A 325 -19.22 24.87 -15.61
CA VAL A 325 -19.08 26.00 -14.66
C VAL A 325 -18.63 25.49 -13.29
N ALA A 326 -19.19 24.37 -12.82
CA ALA A 326 -18.76 23.72 -11.58
C ALA A 326 -17.32 23.18 -11.70
N ALA A 327 -16.97 22.62 -12.85
CA ALA A 327 -15.62 22.17 -13.17
C ALA A 327 -14.60 23.31 -13.07
N LEU A 328 -14.91 24.50 -13.61
CA LEU A 328 -14.03 25.67 -13.50
C LEU A 328 -13.93 26.21 -12.06
N ALA A 329 -15.01 26.17 -11.29
CA ALA A 329 -15.01 26.64 -9.90
C ALA A 329 -14.24 25.69 -8.96
N GLU A 330 -14.45 24.37 -9.10
CA GLU A 330 -13.71 23.37 -8.32
C GLU A 330 -12.26 23.25 -8.77
N ALA A 331 -11.98 23.39 -10.08
CA ALA A 331 -10.61 23.44 -10.58
C ALA A 331 -9.85 24.68 -10.12
N ALA A 332 -10.52 25.71 -9.57
CA ALA A 332 -9.91 26.87 -8.94
C ALA A 332 -9.80 26.74 -7.40
N ASP A 333 -10.27 25.64 -6.81
CA ASP A 333 -10.09 25.37 -5.39
C ASP A 333 -8.70 24.76 -5.15
N PRO A 334 -7.78 25.43 -4.43
CA PRO A 334 -6.45 24.89 -4.15
C PRO A 334 -6.46 23.80 -3.07
N HIS A 335 -7.59 23.53 -2.40
CA HIS A 335 -7.65 22.61 -1.26
C HIS A 335 -7.18 21.19 -1.61
N PHE A 336 -7.57 20.65 -2.76
CA PHE A 336 -7.15 19.31 -3.19
C PHE A 336 -5.64 19.23 -3.41
N ALA A 337 -5.05 20.27 -4.01
CA ALA A 337 -3.60 20.38 -4.15
C ALA A 337 -2.90 20.48 -2.79
N LEU A 338 -3.42 21.31 -1.86
CA LEU A 338 -2.87 21.45 -0.52
C LEU A 338 -2.97 20.16 0.31
N GLU A 339 -3.99 19.33 0.10
CA GLU A 339 -4.13 18.05 0.79
C GLU A 339 -3.23 16.95 0.20
N MET A 340 -3.15 16.86 -1.14
CA MET A 340 -2.39 15.80 -1.81
C MET A 340 -0.90 16.08 -1.92
N ALA A 341 -0.49 17.34 -2.04
CA ALA A 341 0.92 17.69 -2.26
C ALA A 341 1.87 17.22 -1.15
N PRO A 342 1.54 17.33 0.15
CA PRO A 342 2.38 16.74 1.20
C PRO A 342 2.55 15.22 1.03
N ARG A 343 1.48 14.51 0.66
CA ARG A 343 1.52 13.05 0.44
C ARG A 343 2.37 12.70 -0.79
N LEU A 344 2.32 13.50 -1.84
CA LEU A 344 3.14 13.31 -3.05
C LEU A 344 4.62 13.60 -2.77
N ALA A 345 4.92 14.64 -1.98
CA ALA A 345 6.29 14.95 -1.55
C ALA A 345 6.89 13.80 -0.73
N GLU A 346 6.17 13.27 0.26
CA GLU A 346 6.62 12.10 1.03
C GLU A 346 6.71 10.83 0.17
N PHE A 347 5.75 10.61 -0.73
CA PHE A 347 5.82 9.49 -1.67
C PHE A 347 7.04 9.59 -2.59
N SER A 348 7.47 10.80 -2.95
CA SER A 348 8.68 10.95 -3.78
C SER A 348 9.96 10.49 -3.09
N VAL A 349 10.05 10.70 -1.78
CA VAL A 349 11.16 10.18 -0.98
C VAL A 349 11.12 8.65 -0.92
N ASP A 350 9.92 8.06 -0.89
CA ASP A 350 9.76 6.60 -0.95
C ASP A 350 10.18 6.02 -2.30
N VAL A 351 9.81 6.68 -3.41
CA VAL A 351 10.23 6.28 -4.76
C VAL A 351 11.75 6.37 -4.90
N ASP A 352 12.36 7.48 -4.47
CA ASP A 352 13.81 7.70 -4.48
C ASP A 352 14.56 6.62 -3.69
N ARG A 353 14.12 6.35 -2.44
CA ARG A 353 14.67 5.27 -1.61
C ARG A 353 14.57 3.92 -2.30
N THR A 354 13.42 3.60 -2.88
CA THR A 354 13.18 2.29 -3.52
C THR A 354 14.05 2.14 -4.77
N VAL A 355 14.16 3.19 -5.58
CA VAL A 355 15.05 3.25 -6.74
C VAL A 355 16.52 3.09 -6.33
N ASP A 356 16.98 3.83 -5.32
CA ASP A 356 18.35 3.76 -4.83
C ASP A 356 18.71 2.37 -4.28
N ALA A 357 17.77 1.71 -3.63
CA ALA A 357 17.94 0.35 -3.12
C ALA A 357 18.20 -0.69 -4.23
N THR A 358 17.87 -0.39 -5.50
CA THR A 358 18.23 -1.25 -6.64
C THR A 358 19.73 -1.23 -6.96
N GLY A 359 20.48 -0.23 -6.46
CA GLY A 359 21.89 -0.03 -6.78
C GLY A 359 22.16 0.38 -8.24
N ARG A 360 21.11 0.75 -8.98
CA ARG A 360 21.17 1.18 -10.39
C ARG A 360 20.81 2.66 -10.51
N GLN A 361 21.30 3.29 -11.56
CA GLN A 361 20.82 4.61 -11.95
C GLN A 361 19.47 4.45 -12.68
N VAL A 362 18.38 4.78 -12.00
CA VAL A 362 17.03 4.80 -12.57
C VAL A 362 16.49 6.22 -12.42
N ALA A 363 16.24 6.91 -13.53
CA ALA A 363 15.78 8.29 -13.48
C ALA A 363 14.29 8.37 -13.12
N VAL A 364 13.89 9.28 -12.24
CA VAL A 364 12.50 9.46 -11.81
C VAL A 364 11.92 10.76 -12.38
N THR A 365 10.86 10.61 -13.18
CA THR A 365 10.13 11.73 -13.81
C THR A 365 8.73 11.82 -13.24
N TYR A 366 8.36 12.97 -12.66
CA TYR A 366 6.99 13.25 -12.24
C TYR A 366 6.26 14.04 -13.32
N VAL A 367 5.09 13.54 -13.73
CA VAL A 367 4.27 14.15 -14.78
C VAL A 367 2.94 14.56 -14.18
N GLY A 368 2.71 15.87 -14.07
CA GLY A 368 1.46 16.44 -13.57
C GLY A 368 0.59 16.89 -14.72
N HIS A 369 -0.55 16.22 -14.93
CA HIS A 369 -1.50 16.56 -15.99
C HIS A 369 -2.64 17.43 -15.45
N SER A 370 -2.96 18.55 -16.13
CA SER A 370 -4.10 19.39 -15.72
C SER A 370 -3.97 19.85 -14.27
N TYR A 371 -4.99 19.62 -13.43
CA TYR A 371 -4.92 19.89 -11.99
C TYR A 371 -3.76 19.16 -11.28
N GLY A 372 -3.34 17.99 -11.79
CA GLY A 372 -2.16 17.26 -11.33
C GLY A 372 -0.87 18.07 -11.40
N GLY A 373 -0.78 19.04 -12.32
CA GLY A 373 0.32 20.01 -12.37
C GLY A 373 0.37 20.93 -11.14
N SER A 374 -0.79 21.38 -10.63
CA SER A 374 -0.84 22.15 -9.38
C SER A 374 -0.43 21.30 -8.17
N ILE A 375 -0.81 20.02 -8.14
CA ILE A 375 -0.39 19.10 -7.06
C ILE A 375 1.12 18.90 -7.10
N LEU A 376 1.66 18.60 -8.29
CA LEU A 376 3.09 18.40 -8.53
C LEU A 376 3.90 19.63 -8.11
N GLY A 377 3.49 20.81 -8.60
CA GLY A 377 4.16 22.06 -8.29
C GLY A 377 4.14 22.43 -6.81
N THR A 378 3.02 22.17 -6.13
CA THR A 378 2.91 22.36 -4.67
C THR A 378 3.79 21.36 -3.92
N ALA A 379 3.85 20.09 -4.36
CA ALA A 379 4.72 19.09 -3.76
C ALA A 379 6.19 19.47 -3.94
N GLU A 380 6.53 20.11 -5.06
CA GLU A 380 7.86 20.64 -5.31
C GLU A 380 8.23 21.80 -4.38
N ALA A 381 7.29 22.70 -4.09
CA ALA A 381 7.45 23.73 -3.07
C ALA A 381 7.62 23.16 -1.65
N LEU A 382 7.05 21.98 -1.38
CA LEU A 382 7.19 21.26 -0.11
C LEU A 382 8.45 20.39 -0.02
N GLY A 383 9.28 20.37 -1.07
CA GLY A 383 10.54 19.65 -1.07
C GLY A 383 10.41 18.16 -1.37
N MET A 384 9.61 17.82 -2.39
CA MET A 384 9.72 16.53 -3.08
C MET A 384 11.13 16.32 -3.67
N THR A 385 11.45 15.09 -4.07
CA THR A 385 12.65 14.76 -4.85
C THR A 385 12.25 14.25 -6.24
N ALA A 386 12.93 14.73 -7.28
CA ALA A 386 12.73 14.27 -8.66
C ALA A 386 13.98 14.54 -9.50
N ASP A 387 14.25 13.70 -10.51
CA ASP A 387 15.22 14.05 -11.55
C ASP A 387 14.62 15.01 -12.57
N ARG A 388 13.34 14.80 -12.88
CA ARG A 388 12.59 15.59 -13.86
C ARG A 388 11.17 15.84 -13.40
N THR A 389 10.66 17.04 -13.64
CA THR A 389 9.24 17.37 -13.53
C THR A 389 8.71 17.82 -14.88
N LEU A 390 7.48 17.41 -15.20
CA LEU A 390 6.82 17.73 -16.45
C LEU A 390 5.38 18.17 -16.19
N TYR A 391 5.12 19.45 -16.44
CA TYR A 391 3.81 20.09 -16.33
C TYR A 391 3.07 19.98 -17.66
N VAL A 392 2.13 19.04 -17.78
CA VAL A 392 1.39 18.78 -19.03
C VAL A 392 0.01 19.40 -18.95
N ALA A 393 -0.26 20.39 -19.80
CA ALA A 393 -1.50 21.15 -19.81
C ALA A 393 -1.92 21.56 -18.38
N ALA A 394 -0.96 22.05 -17.60
CA ALA A 394 -1.07 22.15 -16.15
C ALA A 394 -1.89 23.36 -15.70
N ALA A 395 -2.67 23.20 -14.63
CA ALA A 395 -3.45 24.31 -14.04
C ALA A 395 -2.57 25.44 -13.48
N GLY A 396 -1.31 25.15 -13.16
CA GLY A 396 -0.33 26.11 -12.68
C GLY A 396 0.88 25.42 -12.07
N ALA A 397 1.85 26.21 -11.65
CA ALA A 397 3.13 25.76 -11.12
C ALA A 397 3.12 25.36 -9.63
N GLY A 398 1.97 25.44 -8.95
CA GLY A 398 1.82 25.09 -7.54
C GLY A 398 1.17 26.21 -6.72
N VAL A 399 0.43 25.83 -5.67
CA VAL A 399 -0.23 26.79 -4.79
C VAL A 399 0.84 27.64 -4.08
N GLY A 400 0.82 28.95 -4.33
CA GLY A 400 1.79 29.88 -3.76
C GLY A 400 3.17 29.87 -4.43
N VAL A 401 3.30 29.26 -5.61
CA VAL A 401 4.50 29.30 -6.44
C VAL A 401 4.34 30.42 -7.46
N ASP A 402 5.00 31.55 -7.22
CA ASP A 402 4.98 32.72 -8.12
C ASP A 402 6.26 32.81 -8.97
N GLY A 403 7.33 32.11 -8.58
CA GLY A 403 8.52 31.97 -9.38
C GLY A 403 9.42 30.79 -8.99
N PRO A 404 10.54 30.59 -9.72
CA PRO A 404 11.38 29.41 -9.54
C PRO A 404 12.01 29.26 -8.15
N GLY A 405 12.12 30.37 -7.40
CA GLY A 405 12.68 30.38 -6.05
C GLY A 405 11.75 29.79 -4.99
N ASP A 406 10.47 29.62 -5.29
CA ASP A 406 9.47 29.06 -4.37
C ASP A 406 9.46 27.53 -4.40
N TRP A 407 10.03 26.93 -5.44
CA TRP A 407 10.26 25.49 -5.49
C TRP A 407 11.48 25.10 -4.66
N HIS A 408 11.34 23.99 -3.94
CA HIS A 408 12.33 23.52 -2.96
C HIS A 408 12.70 22.06 -3.18
N ASN A 409 12.68 21.58 -4.44
CA ASN A 409 13.04 20.21 -4.79
C ASN A 409 14.39 19.82 -4.17
N ARG A 410 14.44 18.64 -3.53
CA ARG A 410 15.65 18.14 -2.86
C ARG A 410 16.80 17.88 -3.83
N ASN A 411 16.50 17.59 -5.10
CA ASN A 411 17.48 17.49 -6.15
C ASN A 411 17.77 18.90 -6.73
N PRO A 412 18.95 19.49 -6.46
CA PRO A 412 19.29 20.82 -6.98
C PRO A 412 19.48 20.85 -8.50
N ASN A 413 19.60 19.67 -9.14
CA ASN A 413 19.81 19.53 -10.59
C ASN A 413 18.53 19.11 -11.33
N VAL A 414 17.37 19.15 -10.67
CA VAL A 414 16.09 18.79 -11.29
C VAL A 414 15.86 19.56 -12.60
N LEU A 415 15.47 18.84 -13.65
CA LEU A 415 15.07 19.44 -14.93
C LEU A 415 13.55 19.62 -14.94
N ARG A 416 13.10 20.81 -15.29
CA ARG A 416 11.68 21.14 -15.34
C ARG A 416 11.25 21.35 -16.77
N PHE A 417 10.14 20.73 -17.14
CA PHE A 417 9.57 20.80 -18.48
C PHE A 417 8.10 21.21 -18.38
N SER A 418 7.59 21.84 -19.42
CA SER A 418 6.16 22.13 -19.57
C SER A 418 5.69 21.83 -20.98
N MET A 419 4.41 21.50 -21.15
CA MET A 419 3.81 21.24 -22.45
C MET A 419 2.33 21.58 -22.42
N THR A 420 1.92 22.64 -23.10
CA THR A 420 0.52 23.02 -23.28
C THR A 420 0.21 23.23 -24.75
N ALA A 421 -0.88 22.62 -25.23
CA ALA A 421 -1.28 22.72 -26.62
C ALA A 421 -1.88 24.10 -26.91
N PRO A 422 -1.60 24.71 -28.08
CA PRO A 422 -2.25 25.97 -28.44
C PRO A 422 -3.77 25.85 -28.44
N GLY A 423 -4.48 26.75 -27.74
CA GLY A 423 -5.94 26.74 -27.66
C GLY A 423 -6.50 25.63 -26.76
N ASP A 424 -5.67 25.08 -25.88
CA ASP A 424 -6.09 24.28 -24.74
C ASP A 424 -7.00 25.11 -23.81
N VAL A 425 -8.01 24.46 -23.22
CA VAL A 425 -8.92 25.10 -22.27
C VAL A 425 -8.23 25.52 -20.98
N ILE A 426 -7.08 24.90 -20.64
CA ILE A 426 -6.35 25.22 -19.43
C ILE A 426 -5.76 26.64 -19.46
N GLU A 427 -5.47 27.18 -20.64
CA GLU A 427 -4.99 28.56 -20.84
C GLU A 427 -5.98 29.61 -20.28
N LEU A 428 -7.24 29.24 -20.02
CA LEU A 428 -8.24 30.12 -19.39
C LEU A 428 -8.03 30.31 -17.88
N VAL A 429 -7.33 29.38 -17.22
CA VAL A 429 -7.14 29.35 -15.76
C VAL A 429 -5.67 29.26 -15.34
N GLN A 430 -4.80 28.80 -16.25
CA GLN A 430 -3.36 28.69 -16.06
C GLN A 430 -2.72 30.07 -15.83
N GLY A 431 -1.88 30.17 -14.80
CA GLY A 431 -1.02 31.33 -14.57
C GLY A 431 -1.72 32.67 -14.33
N LEU A 432 -3.01 32.68 -14.00
CA LEU A 432 -3.73 33.90 -13.65
C LEU A 432 -2.96 34.61 -12.51
N PRO A 433 -2.55 35.89 -12.66
CA PRO A 433 -1.79 36.59 -11.63
C PRO A 433 -2.54 36.61 -10.29
N GLY A 434 -1.92 36.05 -9.24
CA GLY A 434 -2.55 35.86 -7.92
C GLY A 434 -3.61 34.77 -7.89
N GLY A 435 -3.61 33.88 -8.89
CA GLY A 435 -4.49 32.73 -9.02
C GLY A 435 -4.15 31.61 -8.02
N PRO A 436 -5.11 30.69 -7.78
CA PRO A 436 -4.99 29.68 -6.73
C PRO A 436 -3.91 28.61 -6.98
N HIS A 437 -3.42 28.47 -8.22
CA HIS A 437 -2.48 27.42 -8.65
C HIS A 437 -1.07 27.92 -8.99
N GLY A 438 -0.78 29.18 -8.68
CA GLY A 438 0.52 29.81 -8.95
C GLY A 438 0.71 30.24 -10.39
N ALA A 439 1.96 30.56 -10.73
CA ALA A 439 2.38 31.06 -12.03
C ALA A 439 2.16 30.05 -13.16
N ASP A 440 2.21 30.53 -14.39
CA ASP A 440 2.22 29.69 -15.59
C ASP A 440 3.57 28.94 -15.70
N PRO A 441 3.60 27.59 -15.65
CA PRO A 441 4.84 26.86 -15.88
C PRO A 441 5.42 27.07 -17.29
N ASP A 442 4.61 27.40 -18.30
CA ASP A 442 5.08 27.68 -19.67
C ASP A 442 5.84 29.00 -19.81
N GLU A 443 5.64 29.94 -18.89
CA GLU A 443 6.31 31.24 -18.85
C GLU A 443 7.42 31.30 -17.79
N MET A 444 7.58 30.25 -16.99
CA MET A 444 8.46 30.28 -15.84
C MET A 444 9.94 30.15 -16.22
N PRO A 445 10.82 31.07 -15.75
CA PRO A 445 12.25 30.99 -16.01
C PRO A 445 12.86 29.67 -15.54
N GLY A 446 13.62 29.02 -16.42
CA GLY A 446 14.28 27.75 -16.13
C GLY A 446 13.42 26.50 -16.42
N VAL A 447 12.14 26.67 -16.80
CA VAL A 447 11.32 25.58 -17.34
C VAL A 447 11.55 25.46 -18.85
N ILE A 448 11.77 24.24 -19.33
CA ILE A 448 11.96 23.92 -20.74
C ILE A 448 10.58 23.65 -21.36
N ARG A 449 10.06 24.63 -22.10
CA ARG A 449 8.78 24.49 -22.80
C ARG A 449 8.90 23.56 -24.01
N LEU A 450 8.02 22.58 -24.09
CA LEU A 450 7.99 21.54 -25.12
C LEU A 450 6.93 21.84 -26.18
N ALA A 451 7.21 21.42 -27.42
CA ALA A 451 6.27 21.51 -28.52
C ALA A 451 5.24 20.36 -28.43
N THR A 452 3.97 20.65 -28.76
CA THR A 452 2.93 19.61 -28.85
C THR A 452 2.88 18.94 -30.22
N GLY A 453 3.42 19.59 -31.25
CA GLY A 453 3.54 19.06 -32.60
C GLY A 453 2.20 18.65 -33.23
N HIS A 454 2.14 17.47 -33.83
CA HIS A 454 0.99 16.97 -34.58
C HIS A 454 0.49 15.63 -34.04
N TYR A 455 -0.77 15.35 -34.34
CA TYR A 455 -1.31 13.99 -34.32
C TYR A 455 -0.66 13.14 -35.42
N ASP A 456 -0.83 11.81 -35.31
CA ASP A 456 -0.38 10.82 -36.29
C ASP A 456 -0.94 11.06 -37.71
N ASP A 457 -2.16 11.60 -37.81
CA ASP A 457 -2.80 11.98 -39.06
C ASP A 457 -2.31 13.32 -39.65
N GLY A 458 -1.32 13.95 -39.02
CA GLY A 458 -0.71 15.21 -39.46
C GLY A 458 -1.49 16.47 -39.09
N ARG A 459 -2.63 16.36 -38.40
CA ARG A 459 -3.32 17.55 -37.86
C ARG A 459 -2.52 18.15 -36.70
N PRO A 460 -2.50 19.48 -36.52
CA PRO A 460 -1.87 20.09 -35.36
C PRO A 460 -2.48 19.60 -34.04
N MET A 461 -1.65 19.33 -33.04
CA MET A 461 -2.06 19.04 -31.66
C MET A 461 -2.44 20.36 -30.97
N ALA A 462 -3.70 20.77 -31.16
CA ALA A 462 -4.23 22.06 -30.73
C ALA A 462 -5.75 22.01 -30.45
N GLY A 463 -6.23 23.01 -29.73
CA GLY A 463 -7.63 23.20 -29.39
C GLY A 463 -8.09 22.40 -28.16
N PRO A 464 -9.38 22.49 -27.79
CA PRO A 464 -9.88 21.95 -26.52
C PRO A 464 -9.68 20.44 -26.32
N ARG A 465 -9.64 19.64 -27.40
CA ARG A 465 -9.40 18.19 -27.31
C ARG A 465 -7.95 17.86 -26.99
N ALA A 466 -7.03 18.74 -27.37
CA ALA A 466 -5.61 18.56 -27.12
C ALA A 466 -5.31 18.45 -25.61
N HIS A 467 -6.15 19.03 -24.74
CA HIS A 467 -5.99 18.98 -23.29
C HIS A 467 -5.68 17.60 -22.74
N THR A 468 -6.42 16.58 -23.17
CA THR A 468 -6.17 15.18 -22.78
C THR A 468 -5.34 14.46 -23.84
N ASP A 469 -5.56 14.77 -25.12
CA ASP A 469 -4.88 14.08 -26.22
C ASP A 469 -3.34 14.20 -26.16
N VAL A 470 -2.79 15.28 -25.60
CA VAL A 470 -1.32 15.49 -25.50
C VAL A 470 -0.60 14.35 -24.79
N ILE A 471 -1.22 13.71 -23.80
CA ILE A 471 -0.66 12.61 -23.01
C ILE A 471 -1.32 11.26 -23.33
N ASP A 472 -2.52 11.25 -23.90
CA ASP A 472 -3.29 10.02 -24.12
C ASP A 472 -3.25 9.48 -25.55
N ARG A 473 -2.77 10.25 -26.54
CA ARG A 473 -2.66 9.78 -27.93
C ARG A 473 -1.28 9.20 -28.22
N PRO A 474 -1.14 7.85 -28.25
CA PRO A 474 0.09 7.23 -28.70
C PRO A 474 0.42 7.72 -30.11
N ASP A 475 1.70 7.73 -30.45
CA ASP A 475 2.19 8.11 -31.78
C ASP A 475 1.99 9.57 -32.21
N SER A 476 1.45 10.42 -31.34
CA SER A 476 1.53 11.88 -31.52
C SER A 476 2.93 12.40 -31.17
N ASP A 477 3.29 13.56 -31.72
CA ASP A 477 4.57 14.21 -31.43
C ASP A 477 4.69 14.58 -29.94
N SER A 478 3.60 15.07 -29.33
CA SER A 478 3.55 15.38 -27.89
C SER A 478 3.83 14.14 -27.05
N TRP A 479 3.16 13.02 -27.36
CA TRP A 479 3.33 11.78 -26.60
C TRP A 479 4.75 11.22 -26.70
N ARG A 480 5.34 11.22 -27.91
CA ARG A 480 6.75 10.81 -28.11
C ARG A 480 7.71 11.73 -27.36
N THR A 481 7.43 13.02 -27.33
CA THR A 481 8.24 14.00 -26.59
C THR A 481 8.15 13.77 -25.08
N ILE A 482 6.95 13.47 -24.54
CA ILE A 482 6.77 13.09 -23.13
C ILE A 482 7.57 11.81 -22.82
N LEU A 483 7.48 10.79 -23.68
CA LEU A 483 8.25 9.56 -23.52
C LEU A 483 9.76 9.85 -23.52
N ALA A 484 10.24 10.73 -24.41
CA ALA A 484 11.64 11.13 -24.48
C ALA A 484 12.12 11.86 -23.21
N VAL A 485 11.26 12.67 -22.56
CA VAL A 485 11.56 13.26 -21.25
C VAL A 485 11.69 12.17 -20.18
N ILE A 486 10.75 11.22 -20.16
CA ILE A 486 10.75 10.11 -19.19
C ILE A 486 12.03 9.28 -19.33
N THR A 487 12.41 8.88 -20.56
CA THR A 487 13.59 8.06 -20.82
C THR A 487 14.90 8.86 -20.81
N GLY A 488 14.84 10.18 -20.80
CA GLY A 488 16.02 11.06 -20.90
C GLY A 488 16.64 11.12 -22.30
N ASP A 489 15.89 10.73 -23.33
CA ASP A 489 16.30 10.76 -24.73
C ASP A 489 16.27 12.19 -25.29
N ARG A 490 17.38 12.91 -25.12
CA ARG A 490 17.50 14.31 -25.51
C ARG A 490 17.37 14.55 -27.02
N GLU A 491 17.63 13.55 -27.85
CA GLU A 491 17.56 13.70 -29.31
C GLU A 491 16.11 13.82 -29.79
N HIS A 492 15.18 13.23 -29.05
CA HIS A 492 13.75 13.19 -29.37
C HIS A 492 12.91 14.18 -28.56
N ILE A 493 13.53 14.98 -27.68
CA ILE A 493 12.84 16.08 -26.99
C ILE A 493 12.63 17.26 -27.95
N GLN A 494 11.37 17.56 -28.26
CA GLN A 494 11.00 18.71 -29.09
C GLN A 494 10.67 19.92 -28.22
N VAL A 495 11.54 20.95 -28.26
CA VAL A 495 11.37 22.22 -27.55
C VAL A 495 10.47 23.15 -28.36
N ALA A 496 9.60 23.91 -27.70
CA ALA A 496 8.81 24.96 -28.34
C ALA A 496 9.73 26.12 -28.79
N GLY A 497 9.52 26.59 -30.02
CA GLY A 497 10.31 27.65 -30.65
C GLY A 497 9.84 29.07 -30.37
#